data_AF-A0A1W2D4V3-F1
#
_entry.id   AF-A0A1W2D4V3-F1
#
_cell.length_a   1.000
_cell.length_b   1.000
_cell.length_c   1.000
_cell.angle_alpha   90.00
_cell.angle_beta   90.00
_cell.angle_gamma   90.00
#
_symmetry.space_group_name_H-M   'P 1'
#
loop_
_entity.id
_entity.type
_entity.pdbx_description
1 polymer ?
#
loop_
_entity_poly.entity_id
_entity_poly.type
_entity_poly.pdbx_seq_one_letter_code
_entity_poly.pdbx_strand_id
1 'polypeptide(L)'
;MNDRNNVIIRYAEILNSQDIFKPEWLRRNAIYYNLITYVNHTIALFIGMNYDDAAVFVRRAAKALDFLIERGYREKYFDVSEEYLYKITRHLMENKLITEVMLESIPDRFRK
;
A
#
# COMPACT_ATOMS: atom_id res chain seq x y z
N MET A 1 -18.78 2.73 10.18
CA MET A 1 -17.64 2.48 9.27
C MET A 1 -18.18 1.80 8.02
N ASN A 2 -17.97 2.35 6.82
CA ASN A 2 -18.51 1.78 5.58
C ASN A 2 -17.81 0.44 5.26
N ASP A 3 -18.51 -0.49 4.62
CA ASP A 3 -18.06 -1.87 4.39
C ASP A 3 -16.73 -1.95 3.61
N ARG A 4 -16.49 -0.98 2.72
CA ARG A 4 -15.20 -0.82 1.99
C ARG A 4 -14.02 -0.46 2.90
N ASN A 5 -14.23 0.32 3.96
CA ASN A 5 -13.16 0.64 4.92
C ASN A 5 -12.78 -0.63 5.69
N ASN A 6 -13.76 -1.48 6.01
CA ASN A 6 -13.51 -2.76 6.66
C ASN A 6 -12.68 -3.68 5.77
N VAL A 7 -12.91 -3.68 4.45
CA VAL A 7 -12.07 -4.45 3.51
C VAL A 7 -10.63 -3.94 3.52
N ILE A 8 -10.39 -2.63 3.38
CA ILE A 8 -9.02 -2.07 3.39
C ILE A 8 -8.29 -2.40 4.70
N ILE A 9 -8.99 -2.32 5.83
CA ILE A 9 -8.43 -2.64 7.15
C ILE A 9 -8.14 -4.13 7.29
N ARG A 10 -8.99 -5.02 6.77
CA ARG A 10 -8.67 -6.46 6.73
C ARG A 10 -7.38 -6.75 5.96
N TYR A 11 -7.14 -6.07 4.84
CA TYR A 11 -5.86 -6.18 4.14
C TYR A 11 -4.69 -5.67 4.97
N ALA A 12 -4.88 -4.56 5.71
CA ALA A 12 -3.89 -4.05 6.64
C ALA A 12 -3.55 -5.06 7.75
N GLU A 13 -4.55 -5.75 8.29
CA GLU A 13 -4.37 -6.83 9.28
C GLU A 13 -3.59 -7.99 8.69
N ILE A 14 -3.94 -8.44 7.47
CA ILE A 14 -3.23 -9.52 6.78
C ILE A 14 -1.77 -9.12 6.53
N LEU A 15 -1.51 -7.90 6.04
CA LEU A 15 -0.16 -7.36 5.80
C LEU A 15 0.69 -7.26 7.06
N ASN A 16 0.08 -7.23 8.24
CA ASN A 16 0.80 -7.21 9.52
C ASN A 16 0.74 -8.55 10.26
N SER A 17 0.21 -9.61 9.63
CA SER A 17 0.17 -10.95 10.22
C SER A 17 1.50 -11.69 10.05
N GLN A 18 1.85 -12.51 11.03
CA GLN A 18 3.08 -13.32 11.01
C GLN A 18 3.04 -14.43 9.94
N ASP A 19 1.89 -14.65 9.28
CA ASP A 19 1.75 -15.66 8.22
C ASP A 19 2.37 -15.22 6.90
N ILE A 20 2.47 -13.90 6.67
CA ILE A 20 2.99 -13.35 5.41
C ILE A 20 4.10 -12.31 5.61
N PHE A 21 4.17 -11.69 6.79
CA PHE A 21 5.22 -10.77 7.15
C PHE A 21 6.23 -11.45 8.08
N LYS A 22 7.52 -11.18 7.86
CA LYS A 22 8.60 -11.67 8.71
C LYS A 22 9.31 -10.51 9.44
N PRO A 23 9.46 -10.54 10.77
CA PRO A 23 10.04 -9.43 11.54
C PRO A 23 11.42 -8.97 11.07
N GLU A 24 12.26 -9.87 10.57
CA GLU A 24 13.59 -9.56 10.04
C GLU A 24 13.55 -8.59 8.85
N TRP A 25 12.41 -8.48 8.16
CA TRP A 25 12.22 -7.56 7.04
C TRP A 25 12.09 -6.09 7.48
N LEU A 26 11.91 -5.82 8.78
CA LEU A 26 11.93 -4.45 9.35
C LEU A 26 13.34 -3.94 9.66
N ARG A 27 14.39 -4.73 9.43
CA ARG A 27 15.76 -4.23 9.56
C ARG A 27 16.03 -3.22 8.45
N ARG A 28 16.67 -2.08 8.77
CA ARG A 28 16.92 -0.99 7.80
C ARG A 28 17.70 -1.42 6.56
N ASN A 29 18.51 -2.47 6.67
CA ASN A 29 19.28 -3.04 5.58
C ASN A 29 18.57 -4.20 4.86
N ALA A 30 17.36 -4.57 5.27
CA ALA A 30 16.57 -5.59 4.59
C ALA A 30 16.04 -5.04 3.27
N ILE A 31 16.12 -5.87 2.22
CA ILE A 31 15.71 -5.48 0.87
C ILE A 31 14.21 -5.11 0.78
N TYR A 32 13.39 -5.71 1.65
CA TYR A 32 11.93 -5.49 1.70
C TYR A 32 11.51 -4.30 2.59
N TYR A 33 12.45 -3.69 3.32
CA TYR A 33 12.17 -2.66 4.34
C TYR A 33 11.35 -1.50 3.78
N ASN A 34 11.72 -1.01 2.59
CA ASN A 34 11.05 0.13 1.96
C ASN A 34 9.60 -0.18 1.62
N LEU A 35 9.32 -1.34 1.03
CA LEU A 35 7.96 -1.73 0.67
C LEU A 35 7.08 -1.79 1.93
N ILE A 36 7.53 -2.53 2.94
CA ILE A 36 6.79 -2.73 4.19
C ILE A 36 6.54 -1.39 4.89
N THR A 37 7.57 -0.55 4.96
CA THR A 37 7.47 0.78 5.58
C THR A 37 6.45 1.63 4.84
N TYR A 38 6.48 1.68 3.51
CA TYR A 38 5.56 2.51 2.73
C TYR A 38 4.11 1.99 2.77
N VAL A 39 3.91 0.68 2.77
CA VAL A 39 2.60 0.05 2.97
C VAL A 39 2.04 0.44 4.35
N ASN A 40 2.84 0.31 5.40
CA ASN A 40 2.40 0.65 6.76
C ASN A 40 2.14 2.16 6.95
N HIS A 41 2.91 3.03 6.31
CA HIS A 41 2.61 4.47 6.29
C HIS A 41 1.29 4.74 5.56
N THR A 42 1.03 4.07 4.45
CA THR A 42 -0.25 4.19 3.73
C THR A 42 -1.42 3.82 4.65
N ILE A 43 -1.32 2.72 5.40
CA ILE A 43 -2.34 2.27 6.36
C ILE A 43 -2.56 3.33 7.45
N ALA A 44 -1.48 3.78 8.09
CA ALA A 44 -1.55 4.73 9.19
C ALA A 44 -2.16 6.08 8.75
N LEU A 45 -1.75 6.59 7.59
CA LEU A 45 -2.26 7.85 7.04
C LEU A 45 -3.73 7.73 6.62
N PHE A 46 -4.13 6.60 6.05
CA PHE A 46 -5.52 6.33 5.72
C PHE A 46 -6.42 6.31 6.96
N ILE A 47 -6.01 5.60 8.01
CA ILE A 47 -6.74 5.56 9.30
C ILE A 47 -6.79 6.96 9.92
N GLY A 48 -5.69 7.71 9.85
CA GLY A 48 -5.61 9.09 10.30
C GLY A 48 -6.28 10.12 9.39
N MET A 49 -6.97 9.69 8.32
CA MET A 49 -7.66 10.54 7.34
C MET A 49 -6.75 11.55 6.60
N ASN A 50 -5.44 11.30 6.56
CA ASN A 50 -4.45 12.09 5.83
C ASN A 50 -4.31 11.54 4.39
N TYR A 51 -5.33 11.74 3.58
CA TYR A 51 -5.51 11.03 2.31
C TYR A 51 -4.52 11.42 1.21
N ASP A 52 -4.17 12.69 1.07
CA ASP A 52 -3.18 13.12 0.08
C ASP A 52 -1.80 12.51 0.39
N ASP A 53 -1.40 12.50 1.65
CA ASP A 53 -0.17 11.82 2.08
C ASP A 53 -0.27 10.31 1.89
N ALA A 54 -1.43 9.71 2.16
CA ALA A 54 -1.66 8.29 1.87
C ALA A 54 -1.42 8.00 0.38
N ALA A 55 -1.92 8.84 -0.54
CA ALA A 55 -1.66 8.71 -1.98
C ALA A 55 -0.17 8.84 -2.34
N VAL A 56 0.57 9.74 -1.69
CA VAL A 56 2.04 9.83 -1.84
C VAL A 56 2.71 8.51 -1.46
N PHE A 57 2.27 7.88 -0.37
CA PHE A 57 2.82 6.61 0.08
C PHE A 57 2.35 5.40 -0.75
N VAL A 58 1.15 5.43 -1.33
CA VAL A 58 0.72 4.45 -2.36
C VAL A 58 1.72 4.45 -3.51
N ARG A 59 2.05 5.63 -4.06
CA ARG A 59 3.02 5.77 -5.15
C ARG A 59 4.41 5.26 -4.76
N ARG A 60 4.85 5.52 -3.54
CA ARG A 60 6.16 5.04 -3.03
C ARG A 60 6.18 3.52 -2.85
N ALA A 61 5.12 2.95 -2.29
CA ALA A 61 4.95 1.51 -2.12
C ALA A 61 4.94 0.81 -3.48
N ALA A 62 4.21 1.34 -4.46
CA ALA A 62 4.19 0.83 -5.83
C ALA A 62 5.59 0.77 -6.46
N LYS A 63 6.38 1.85 -6.36
CA LYS A 63 7.76 1.88 -6.86
C LYS A 63 8.67 0.87 -6.15
N ALA A 64 8.52 0.70 -4.83
CA ALA A 64 9.29 -0.26 -4.07
C ALA A 64 8.92 -1.71 -4.45
N LEU A 65 7.63 -1.97 -4.70
CA LEU A 65 7.15 -3.25 -5.19
C LEU A 65 7.71 -3.58 -6.57
N ASP A 66 7.62 -2.65 -7.52
CA ASP A 66 8.15 -2.82 -8.88
C ASP A 66 9.65 -3.13 -8.86
N PHE A 67 10.41 -2.37 -8.07
CA PHE A 67 11.85 -2.58 -7.87
C PHE A 67 12.20 -4.00 -7.38
N LEU A 68 11.36 -4.60 -6.53
CA LEU A 68 11.53 -5.96 -6.02
C LEU A 68 11.14 -7.00 -7.06
N ILE A 69 10.02 -6.80 -7.74
CA ILE A 69 9.51 -7.69 -8.78
C ILE A 69 10.49 -7.77 -9.97
N GLU A 70 11.02 -6.63 -10.41
CA GLU A 70 12.01 -6.51 -11.49
C GLU A 70 13.32 -7.25 -11.17
N ARG A 71 13.68 -7.36 -9.88
CA ARG A 71 14.83 -8.14 -9.41
C ARG A 71 14.55 -9.64 -9.22
N GLY A 72 13.34 -10.08 -9.54
CA GLY A 72 12.95 -11.48 -9.45
C GLY A 72 12.50 -11.93 -8.06
N TYR A 73 12.39 -11.03 -7.07
CA TYR A 73 11.82 -11.39 -5.77
C TYR A 73 10.33 -11.68 -5.90
N ARG A 74 9.85 -12.70 -5.19
CA ARG A 74 8.44 -13.11 -5.15
C ARG A 74 8.12 -13.56 -3.73
N GLU A 75 7.16 -12.90 -3.12
CA GLU A 75 6.68 -13.18 -1.76
C GLU A 75 5.18 -12.99 -1.74
N LYS A 76 4.44 -13.80 -0.97
CA LYS A 76 2.97 -13.63 -0.82
C LYS A 76 2.60 -12.23 -0.32
N TYR A 77 3.48 -11.59 0.44
CA TYR A 77 3.34 -10.19 0.86
C TYR A 77 3.15 -9.22 -0.31
N PHE A 78 3.76 -9.50 -1.46
CA PHE A 78 3.76 -8.63 -2.63
C PHE A 78 2.39 -8.62 -3.31
N ASP A 79 1.81 -9.81 -3.49
CA ASP A 79 0.47 -9.97 -4.06
C ASP A 79 -0.58 -9.26 -3.18
N VAL A 80 -0.48 -9.45 -1.86
CA VAL A 80 -1.37 -8.78 -0.90
C VAL A 80 -1.14 -7.27 -0.87
N SER A 81 0.11 -6.81 -1.02
CA SER A 81 0.43 -5.38 -1.11
C SER A 81 -0.17 -4.77 -2.37
N GLU A 82 -0.05 -5.44 -3.51
CA GLU A 82 -0.61 -4.97 -4.78
C GLU A 82 -2.12 -4.82 -4.69
N GLU A 83 -2.82 -5.84 -4.19
CA GLU A 83 -4.25 -5.81 -3.95
C GLU A 83 -4.65 -4.70 -2.97
N TYR A 84 -3.91 -4.54 -1.87
CA TYR A 84 -4.16 -3.45 -0.91
C TYR A 84 -4.03 -2.08 -1.58
N LEU A 85 -2.95 -1.83 -2.32
CA LEU A 85 -2.70 -0.58 -3.03
C LEU A 85 -3.78 -0.28 -4.07
N TYR A 86 -4.28 -1.32 -4.75
CA TYR A 86 -5.42 -1.21 -5.64
C TYR A 86 -6.68 -0.76 -4.88
N LYS A 87 -7.09 -1.49 -3.84
CA LYS A 87 -8.33 -1.22 -3.10
C LYS A 87 -8.33 0.16 -2.45
N ILE A 88 -7.21 0.57 -1.85
CA ILE A 88 -7.12 1.91 -1.24
C ILE A 88 -7.19 3.01 -2.30
N THR A 89 -6.50 2.86 -3.43
CA THR A 89 -6.54 3.86 -4.51
C THR A 89 -7.96 4.02 -5.04
N ARG A 90 -8.67 2.91 -5.28
CA ARG A 90 -10.08 2.93 -5.69
C ARG A 90 -10.96 3.66 -4.69
N HIS A 91 -10.78 3.37 -3.40
CA HIS A 91 -11.54 4.04 -2.35
C HIS A 91 -11.27 5.54 -2.31
N LEU A 92 -10.00 5.96 -2.38
CA LEU A 92 -9.62 7.37 -2.39
C LEU A 92 -10.23 8.11 -3.59
N MET A 93 -10.20 7.50 -4.77
CA MET A 93 -10.74 8.08 -6.01
C MET A 93 -12.27 8.16 -6.01
N GLU A 94 -12.96 7.07 -5.70
CA GLU A 94 -14.42 6.97 -5.77
C GLU A 94 -15.11 7.90 -4.76
N ASN A 95 -14.45 8.16 -3.62
CA ASN A 95 -14.95 9.07 -2.59
C ASN A 95 -14.38 10.49 -2.72
N LYS A 96 -13.61 10.78 -3.77
CA LYS A 96 -12.97 12.09 -4.03
C LYS A 96 -12.17 12.60 -2.82
N LEU A 97 -11.44 11.70 -2.16
CA LEU A 97 -10.69 11.98 -0.92
C LEU A 97 -9.31 12.57 -1.18
N ILE A 98 -8.87 12.56 -2.44
CA ILE A 98 -7.57 13.10 -2.87
C ILE A 98 -7.76 14.06 -4.04
N THR A 99 -6.80 14.96 -4.20
CA THR A 99 -6.79 15.88 -5.35
C THR A 99 -6.49 15.15 -6.66
N GLU A 100 -6.90 15.74 -7.79
CA GLU A 100 -6.59 15.21 -9.13
C GLU A 100 -5.08 15.09 -9.36
N VAL A 101 -4.30 16.08 -8.91
CA VAL A 101 -2.83 16.05 -8.94
C VAL A 101 -2.27 14.83 -8.21
N MET A 102 -2.81 14.49 -7.04
CA MET A 102 -2.37 13.31 -6.31
C MET A 102 -2.77 12.02 -7.01
N LEU A 103 -4.00 11.96 -7.55
CA LEU A 103 -4.50 10.82 -8.32
C LEU A 103 -3.62 10.53 -9.55
N GLU A 104 -3.29 11.55 -10.34
CA GLU A 104 -2.41 11.43 -11.52
C GLU A 104 -1.03 10.88 -11.17
N SER A 105 -0.56 11.12 -9.95
CA SER A 105 0.74 10.65 -9.50
C SER A 105 0.78 9.16 -9.16
N ILE A 106 -0.38 8.52 -8.98
CA ILE A 106 -0.49 7.08 -8.71
C ILE A 106 -0.38 6.29 -10.03
N PRO A 107 0.37 5.16 -10.09
CA PRO A 107 0.44 4.35 -11.29
C PRO A 107 -0.92 3.92 -11.84
N ASP A 108 -1.07 3.95 -13.18
CA ASP A 108 -2.32 3.61 -13.89
C ASP A 108 -2.97 2.30 -13.45
N ARG A 109 -2.15 1.28 -13.15
CA ARG A 109 -2.64 -0.05 -12.75
C ARG A 109 -3.45 -0.06 -11.46
N PHE A 110 -3.33 0.98 -10.63
CA PHE A 110 -4.11 1.15 -9.41
C PHE A 110 -5.33 2.08 -9.59
N ARG A 111 -5.41 2.78 -10.72
CA ARG A 111 -6.50 3.71 -11.04
C ARG A 111 -7.63 3.04 -11.83
N LYS A 112 -7.29 2.06 -12.67
CA LYS A 112 -8.22 1.43 -13.63
C LYS A 112 -9.20 0.45 -12.98
#